data_AF-A0A1B3NDE5-F1
#
_entry.id   AF-A0A1B3NDE5-F1
#
_cell.length_a   1.000
_cell.length_b   1.000
_cell.length_c   1.000
_cell.angle_alpha   90.00
_cell.angle_beta   90.00
_cell.angle_gamma   90.00
#
_symmetry.space_group_name_H-M   'P 1'
#
loop_
_entity.id
_entity.type
_entity.pdbx_description
1 polymer ?
#
loop_
_entity_poly.entity_id
_entity_poly.type
_entity_poly.pdbx_seq_one_letter_code
_entity_poly.pdbx_strand_id
1 'polypeptide(L)'
;MTNRPTSTQDILTGAQHIASFQLSAPRMREFGLSPVGVVSLKKLKDQDADYVAILNGPRPAQTEILGYSDDLAKMIDACSSIASREHERDADGKVRLVTGAELKERFAALAPDNSPIELSQAQITCAITYAEGDFAHLVELAQTSGRLYEKELAGCGDSLFRFLMRELDPREDCSNSEEAVSRLDRAIMDIMKVKFAVEDTPTPQP
;
A
#
# COMPACT_ATOMS: atom_id res chain seq x y z
N MET A 1 18.02 7.51 -5.65
CA MET A 1 18.04 7.15 -7.09
C MET A 1 17.25 5.86 -7.26
N THR A 2 15.96 5.95 -7.54
CA THR A 2 15.10 4.78 -7.76
C THR A 2 15.27 4.29 -9.19
N ASN A 3 15.93 3.14 -9.35
CA ASN A 3 15.93 2.38 -10.60
C ASN A 3 14.48 2.01 -10.92
N ARG A 4 13.82 2.77 -11.80
CA ARG A 4 12.57 2.29 -12.41
C ARG A 4 12.91 1.01 -13.19
N PRO A 5 12.35 -0.14 -12.83
CA PRO A 5 12.62 -1.37 -13.57
C PRO A 5 12.18 -1.20 -15.03
N THR A 6 13.11 -1.45 -15.95
CA THR A 6 12.93 -1.21 -17.40
C THR A 6 12.34 -2.42 -18.13
N SER A 7 12.23 -3.58 -17.46
CA SER A 7 11.58 -4.78 -18.00
C SER A 7 10.62 -5.44 -17.01
N THR A 8 9.60 -6.12 -17.52
CA THR A 8 8.70 -6.97 -16.73
C THR A 8 9.47 -8.04 -15.94
N GLN A 9 10.66 -8.47 -16.38
CA GLN A 9 11.47 -9.44 -15.62
C GLN A 9 12.06 -8.83 -14.35
N ASP A 10 12.49 -7.57 -14.40
CA ASP A 10 13.07 -6.89 -13.24
C ASP A 10 12.04 -6.72 -12.12
N ILE A 11 10.80 -6.36 -12.49
CA ILE A 11 9.66 -6.20 -11.58
C ILE A 11 9.33 -7.50 -10.83
N LEU A 12 9.56 -8.64 -11.47
CA LEU A 12 9.19 -9.95 -10.93
C LEU A 12 10.32 -10.65 -10.19
N THR A 13 11.49 -10.03 -10.13
CA THR A 13 12.63 -10.58 -9.40
C THR A 13 12.27 -10.66 -7.92
N GLY A 14 12.25 -11.88 -7.37
CA GLY A 14 11.85 -12.12 -5.98
C GLY A 14 10.35 -12.02 -5.69
N ALA A 15 9.50 -11.78 -6.70
CA ALA A 15 8.06 -11.72 -6.51
C ALA A 15 7.47 -13.10 -6.18
N GLN A 16 6.60 -13.16 -5.17
CA GLN A 16 5.93 -14.38 -4.74
C GLN A 16 4.63 -14.58 -5.52
N HIS A 17 4.39 -15.80 -6.01
CA HIS A 17 3.10 -16.16 -6.59
C HIS A 17 2.01 -16.22 -5.50
N ILE A 18 0.86 -15.59 -5.76
CA ILE A 18 -0.30 -15.59 -4.86
C ILE A 18 -1.44 -16.42 -5.45
N ALA A 19 -1.84 -16.14 -6.69
CA ALA A 19 -2.97 -16.80 -7.33
C ALA A 19 -2.87 -16.79 -8.86
N SER A 20 -3.58 -17.69 -9.51
CA SER A 20 -3.72 -17.75 -10.97
C SER A 20 -5.17 -17.89 -11.37
N PHE A 21 -5.54 -17.17 -12.43
CA PHE A 21 -6.90 -17.05 -12.91
C PHE A 21 -6.93 -17.41 -14.39
N GLN A 22 -7.60 -18.52 -14.73
CA GLN A 22 -7.72 -18.94 -16.11
C GLN A 22 -8.74 -18.07 -16.83
N LEU A 23 -8.34 -17.52 -17.98
CA LEU A 23 -9.23 -16.71 -18.79
C LEU A 23 -10.34 -17.54 -19.44
N SER A 24 -11.54 -16.97 -19.50
CA SER A 24 -12.63 -17.55 -20.29
C SER A 24 -12.30 -17.51 -21.80
N ALA A 25 -12.87 -18.43 -22.58
CA ALA A 25 -12.63 -18.48 -24.04
C ALA A 25 -12.92 -17.18 -24.80
N PRO A 26 -13.98 -16.40 -24.49
CA PRO A 26 -14.16 -15.06 -25.06
C PRO A 26 -13.00 -14.12 -24.76
N ARG A 27 -12.49 -14.11 -23.52
CA ARG A 27 -11.35 -13.29 -23.10
C ARG A 27 -10.06 -13.69 -23.78
N MET A 28 -9.80 -14.99 -23.87
CA MET A 28 -8.64 -15.49 -24.60
C MET A 28 -8.65 -14.99 -26.06
N ARG A 29 -9.80 -15.03 -26.74
CA ARG A 29 -9.93 -14.49 -28.11
C ARG A 29 -9.70 -12.99 -28.19
N GLU A 30 -10.26 -12.23 -27.25
CA GLU A 30 -10.09 -10.78 -27.18
C GLU A 30 -8.63 -10.36 -27.00
N PHE A 31 -7.89 -11.04 -26.12
CA PHE A 31 -6.47 -10.79 -25.90
C PHE A 31 -5.55 -11.48 -26.93
N GLY A 32 -6.12 -12.15 -27.95
CA GLY A 32 -5.33 -12.88 -28.95
C GLY A 32 -4.53 -14.05 -28.38
N LEU A 33 -4.97 -14.63 -27.26
CA LEU A 33 -4.33 -15.73 -26.55
C LEU A 33 -4.95 -17.07 -26.96
N SER A 34 -4.11 -18.03 -27.36
CA SER A 34 -4.52 -19.40 -27.67
C SER A 34 -3.31 -20.33 -27.59
N PRO A 35 -3.39 -21.50 -26.92
CA PRO A 35 -4.60 -22.12 -26.35
C PRO A 35 -4.87 -21.76 -24.88
N VAL A 36 -3.96 -21.03 -24.21
CA VAL A 36 -4.03 -20.74 -22.78
C VAL A 36 -3.76 -19.26 -22.52
N GLY A 37 -4.59 -18.64 -21.69
CA GLY A 37 -4.35 -17.32 -21.12
C GLY A 37 -4.61 -17.37 -19.61
N VAL A 38 -3.63 -16.94 -18.82
CA VAL A 38 -3.71 -16.94 -17.35
C VAL A 38 -3.31 -15.58 -16.82
N VAL A 39 -4.13 -15.01 -15.96
CA VAL A 39 -3.73 -13.87 -15.14
C VAL A 39 -3.07 -14.41 -13.88
N SER A 40 -1.82 -14.03 -13.63
CA SER A 40 -1.11 -14.35 -12.40
C SER A 40 -1.09 -13.12 -11.50
N LEU A 41 -1.52 -13.30 -10.26
CA LEU A 41 -1.39 -12.32 -9.20
C LEU A 41 -0.13 -12.65 -8.40
N LYS A 42 0.74 -11.66 -8.26
CA LYS A 42 2.01 -11.81 -7.53
C LYS A 42 2.14 -10.72 -6.48
N LYS A 43 2.74 -11.08 -5.35
CA LYS A 43 3.21 -10.13 -4.34
C LYS A 43 4.61 -9.70 -4.72
N LEU A 44 4.80 -8.40 -4.85
CA LEU A 44 6.09 -7.80 -5.16
C LEU A 44 6.96 -7.74 -3.91
N LYS A 45 8.27 -7.81 -4.13
CA LYS A 45 9.28 -7.69 -3.07
C LYS A 45 10.06 -6.40 -3.31
N ASP A 46 10.19 -5.60 -2.26
CA ASP A 46 10.99 -4.36 -2.27
C ASP A 46 10.56 -3.40 -3.42
N GLN A 47 9.26 -3.35 -3.73
CA GLN A 47 8.67 -2.45 -4.74
C GLN A 47 7.69 -1.46 -4.09
N ASP A 48 7.41 -0.37 -4.81
CA ASP A 48 6.49 0.68 -4.37
C ASP A 48 5.06 0.16 -4.16
N ALA A 49 4.61 -0.78 -4.99
CA ALA A 49 3.33 -1.45 -4.86
C ALA A 49 3.50 -2.86 -4.28
N ASP A 50 2.52 -3.36 -3.54
CA ASP A 50 2.58 -4.68 -2.92
C ASP A 50 2.19 -5.81 -3.88
N TYR A 51 1.32 -5.55 -4.85
CA TYR A 51 0.79 -6.58 -5.75
C TYR A 51 0.79 -6.15 -7.21
N VAL A 52 0.95 -7.13 -8.10
CA VAL A 52 0.86 -6.96 -9.54
C VAL A 52 0.01 -8.05 -10.18
N ALA A 53 -0.88 -7.68 -11.09
CA ALA A 53 -1.62 -8.59 -11.95
C ALA A 53 -0.96 -8.65 -13.33
N ILE A 54 -0.70 -9.86 -13.81
CA ILE A 54 0.06 -10.10 -15.03
C ILE A 54 -0.71 -11.05 -15.92
N LEU A 55 -1.04 -10.60 -17.11
CA LEU A 55 -1.56 -11.46 -18.17
C LEU A 55 -0.40 -12.26 -18.78
N ASN A 56 -0.46 -13.58 -18.69
CA ASN A 56 0.53 -14.49 -19.25
C ASN A 56 -0.05 -15.14 -20.50
N GLY A 57 0.59 -14.86 -21.64
CA GLY A 57 0.35 -15.59 -22.87
C GLY A 57 1.23 -16.83 -23.03
N PRO A 58 0.98 -17.67 -24.05
CA PRO A 58 1.77 -18.86 -24.33
C PRO A 58 3.22 -18.54 -24.74
N ARG A 59 3.53 -17.29 -25.09
CA ARG A 59 4.88 -16.82 -25.41
C ARG A 59 5.30 -15.71 -24.44
N PRO A 60 6.58 -15.64 -24.03
CA PRO A 60 7.06 -14.59 -23.12
C PRO A 60 6.77 -13.16 -23.60
N ALA A 61 6.81 -12.92 -24.92
CA ALA A 61 6.50 -11.64 -25.57
C ALA A 61 5.01 -11.23 -25.49
N GLN A 62 4.14 -12.13 -25.02
CA GLN A 62 2.71 -11.88 -24.79
C GLN A 62 2.39 -11.75 -23.29
N THR A 63 3.41 -11.44 -22.48
CA THR A 63 3.23 -11.10 -21.06
C THR A 63 2.95 -9.62 -20.94
N GLU A 64 1.81 -9.25 -20.36
CA GLU A 64 1.41 -7.85 -20.16
C GLU A 64 1.09 -7.61 -18.68
N ILE A 65 1.52 -6.47 -18.14
CA ILE A 65 1.12 -6.03 -16.80
C ILE A 65 -0.24 -5.36 -16.91
N LEU A 66 -1.22 -5.88 -16.17
CA LEU A 66 -2.57 -5.34 -16.16
C LEU A 66 -2.70 -4.18 -15.16
N GLY A 67 -2.03 -4.26 -14.02
CA GLY A 67 -1.98 -3.18 -13.04
C GLY A 67 -1.32 -3.58 -11.72
N TYR A 68 -1.24 -2.61 -10.83
CA TYR A 68 -0.64 -2.70 -9.50
C TYR A 68 -1.64 -2.27 -8.45
N SER A 69 -1.50 -2.77 -7.22
CA SER A 69 -2.26 -2.29 -6.08
C SER A 69 -1.59 -2.68 -4.77
N ASP A 70 -1.98 -2.03 -3.69
CA ASP A 70 -1.67 -2.44 -2.32
C ASP A 70 -2.84 -3.18 -1.65
N ASP A 71 -3.98 -3.26 -2.34
CA ASP A 71 -5.17 -3.96 -1.87
C ASP A 71 -5.30 -5.33 -2.54
N LEU A 72 -4.89 -6.37 -1.81
CA LEU A 72 -4.96 -7.74 -2.29
C LEU A 72 -6.40 -8.17 -2.62
N ALA A 73 -7.38 -7.74 -1.82
CA ALA A 73 -8.77 -8.15 -2.00
C ALA A 73 -9.34 -7.57 -3.30
N LYS A 74 -9.11 -6.28 -3.55
CA LYS A 74 -9.51 -5.65 -4.83
C LYS A 74 -8.78 -6.24 -6.03
N MET A 75 -7.50 -6.60 -5.88
CA MET A 75 -6.76 -7.28 -6.95
C MET A 75 -7.30 -8.67 -7.25
N ILE A 76 -7.66 -9.45 -6.23
CA ILE A 76 -8.29 -10.76 -6.40
C ILE A 76 -9.66 -10.61 -7.07
N ASP A 77 -10.46 -9.64 -6.66
CA ASP A 77 -11.77 -9.36 -7.25
C ASP A 77 -11.63 -9.00 -8.74
N ALA A 78 -10.76 -8.04 -9.06
CA ALA A 78 -10.48 -7.66 -10.45
C ALA A 78 -9.93 -8.82 -11.30
N CYS A 79 -9.05 -9.67 -10.76
CA CYS A 79 -8.56 -10.85 -11.49
C CYS A 79 -9.65 -11.91 -11.69
N SER A 80 -10.50 -12.13 -10.68
CA SER A 80 -11.61 -13.08 -10.72
C SER A 80 -12.65 -12.67 -11.77
N SER A 81 -12.95 -11.38 -11.85
CA SER A 81 -13.79 -10.77 -12.87
C SER A 81 -13.39 -11.16 -14.29
N ILE A 82 -12.09 -11.17 -14.60
CA ILE A 82 -11.58 -11.51 -15.94
C ILE A 82 -11.61 -13.04 -16.18
N ALA A 83 -11.40 -13.82 -15.13
CA ALA A 83 -11.54 -15.28 -15.20
C ALA A 83 -12.99 -15.68 -15.52
N SER A 84 -13.92 -14.94 -14.94
CA SER A 84 -15.35 -15.10 -15.16
C SER A 84 -15.77 -14.60 -16.55
N ARG A 85 -16.91 -15.08 -17.06
CA ARG A 85 -17.56 -14.45 -18.21
C ARG A 85 -18.24 -13.18 -17.70
N GLU A 86 -17.47 -12.12 -17.54
CA GLU A 86 -18.01 -10.89 -16.98
C GLU A 86 -19.00 -10.24 -17.94
N HIS A 87 -20.26 -10.34 -17.54
CA HIS A 87 -21.41 -9.77 -18.19
C HIS A 87 -21.90 -8.63 -17.29
N GLU A 88 -21.76 -7.40 -17.74
CA GLU A 88 -22.41 -6.26 -17.08
C GLU A 88 -23.80 -6.07 -17.67
N ARG A 89 -24.72 -5.54 -16.86
CA ARG A 89 -25.95 -4.98 -17.39
C ARG A 89 -25.70 -3.52 -17.76
N ASP A 90 -25.96 -3.16 -19.00
CA ASP A 90 -25.98 -1.75 -19.39
C ASP A 90 -27.17 -1.02 -18.73
N ALA A 91 -27.25 0.30 -18.97
CA ALA A 91 -28.32 1.14 -18.43
C ALA A 91 -29.73 0.67 -18.85
N ASP A 92 -29.84 -0.09 -19.94
CA ASP A 92 -31.08 -0.67 -20.45
C ASP A 92 -31.34 -2.09 -19.90
N GLY A 93 -30.50 -2.56 -18.98
CA GLY A 93 -30.62 -3.87 -18.33
C GLY A 93 -30.13 -5.04 -19.19
N LYS A 94 -29.54 -4.77 -20.36
CA LYS A 94 -29.05 -5.80 -21.28
C LYS A 94 -27.66 -6.24 -20.88
N VAL A 95 -27.47 -7.56 -20.90
CA VAL A 95 -26.20 -8.20 -20.61
C VAL A 95 -25.22 -7.94 -21.77
N ARG A 96 -24.09 -7.29 -21.47
CA ARG A 96 -22.96 -7.08 -22.38
C ARG A 96 -21.67 -7.62 -21.79
N LEU A 97 -20.73 -8.02 -22.66
CA LEU A 97 -19.37 -8.34 -22.22
C LEU A 97 -18.65 -7.03 -21.87
N VAL A 98 -18.01 -6.98 -20.70
CA VAL A 98 -17.05 -5.90 -20.38
C VAL A 98 -15.88 -6.02 -21.38
N THR A 99 -15.35 -4.95 -21.94
CA THR A 99 -14.23 -5.00 -22.89
C THR A 99 -12.87 -5.06 -22.19
N GLY A 100 -11.81 -5.42 -22.92
CA GLY A 100 -10.44 -5.43 -22.42
C GLY A 100 -9.95 -4.03 -22.05
N ALA A 101 -10.45 -2.99 -22.71
CA ALA A 101 -10.16 -1.59 -22.36
C ALA A 101 -10.75 -1.24 -20.97
N GLU A 102 -12.02 -1.56 -20.75
CA GLU A 102 -12.69 -1.32 -19.45
C GLU A 102 -12.04 -2.12 -18.32
N LEU A 103 -11.58 -3.35 -18.59
CA LEU A 103 -10.80 -4.11 -17.62
C LEU A 103 -9.47 -3.43 -17.27
N LYS A 104 -8.75 -2.89 -18.27
CA LYS A 104 -7.52 -2.12 -18.01
C LYS A 104 -7.81 -0.86 -17.19
N GLU A 105 -8.91 -0.16 -17.45
CA GLU A 105 -9.34 0.98 -16.64
C GLU A 105 -9.64 0.57 -15.20
N ARG A 106 -10.30 -0.58 -14.98
CA ARG A 106 -10.53 -1.10 -13.62
C ARG A 106 -9.23 -1.36 -12.88
N PHE A 107 -8.24 -1.98 -13.50
CA PHE A 107 -6.92 -2.15 -12.87
C PHE A 107 -6.18 -0.83 -12.66
N ALA A 108 -6.29 0.11 -13.60
CA ALA A 108 -5.72 1.45 -13.42
C ALA A 108 -6.33 2.18 -12.23
N ALA A 109 -7.63 1.99 -11.97
CA ALA A 109 -8.31 2.52 -10.79
C ALA A 109 -7.88 1.86 -9.47
N LEU A 110 -7.20 0.71 -9.52
CA LEU A 110 -6.60 0.05 -8.35
C LEU A 110 -5.17 0.54 -8.07
N ALA A 111 -4.60 1.37 -8.96
CA ALA A 111 -3.25 1.89 -8.81
C ALA A 111 -3.12 2.57 -7.43
N PRO A 112 -2.04 2.29 -6.71
CA PRO A 112 -1.90 2.83 -5.37
C PRO A 112 -1.70 4.35 -5.44
N ASP A 113 -2.41 5.07 -4.58
CA ASP A 113 -2.32 6.52 -4.50
C ASP A 113 -0.92 6.90 -3.99
N ASN A 114 -0.24 7.78 -4.72
CA ASN A 114 1.08 8.33 -4.34
C ASN A 114 0.99 9.82 -4.00
N SER A 115 -0.21 10.36 -3.82
CA SER A 115 -0.38 11.77 -3.51
C SER A 115 0.40 12.10 -2.23
N PRO A 116 1.15 13.22 -2.20
CA PRO A 116 1.82 13.69 -1.00
C PRO A 116 0.84 13.91 0.15
N ILE A 117 1.32 13.77 1.38
CA ILE A 117 0.61 14.19 2.59
C ILE A 117 1.40 15.34 3.21
N GLU A 118 0.67 16.37 3.62
CA GLU A 118 1.24 17.48 4.37
C GLU A 118 1.31 17.12 5.86
N LEU A 119 2.52 17.08 6.41
CA LEU A 119 2.74 16.90 7.84
C LEU A 119 2.65 18.24 8.55
N SER A 120 2.11 18.25 9.77
CA SER A 120 2.14 19.43 10.62
C SER A 120 3.57 19.80 11.00
N GLN A 121 3.81 21.07 11.34
CA GLN A 121 5.12 21.49 11.82
C GLN A 121 5.57 20.71 13.06
N ALA A 122 4.63 20.31 13.93
CA ALA A 122 4.92 19.50 15.10
C ALA A 122 5.34 18.06 14.72
N GLN A 123 4.66 17.43 13.76
CA GLN A 123 5.06 16.14 13.20
C GLN A 123 6.46 16.21 12.56
N ILE A 124 6.74 17.25 11.79
CA ILE A 124 8.07 17.48 11.20
C ILE A 124 9.13 17.60 12.29
N THR A 125 8.90 18.46 13.29
CA THR A 125 9.83 18.64 14.41
C THR A 125 10.03 17.35 15.21
N CYS A 126 8.99 16.54 15.40
CA CYS A 126 9.09 15.24 16.06
C CYS A 126 10.00 14.29 15.25
N ALA A 127 9.73 14.11 13.95
CA ALA A 127 10.49 13.21 13.09
C ALA A 127 11.99 13.56 13.01
N ILE A 128 12.35 14.84 12.98
CA ILE A 128 13.75 15.28 12.90
C ILE A 128 14.50 15.26 14.25
N THR A 129 13.78 15.22 15.37
CA THR A 129 14.37 15.33 16.72
C THR A 129 14.38 14.01 17.46
N TYR A 130 13.32 13.21 17.30
CA TYR A 130 13.17 11.93 18.00
C TYR A 130 14.29 10.97 17.60
N ALA A 131 14.87 10.28 18.59
CA ALA A 131 15.99 9.34 18.40
C ALA A 131 17.10 9.93 17.52
N GLU A 132 17.53 11.16 17.81
CA GLU A 132 18.59 11.85 17.07
C GLU A 132 18.31 12.04 15.57
N GLY A 133 17.04 11.98 15.16
CA GLY A 133 16.61 12.19 13.79
C GLY A 133 16.58 10.92 12.93
N ASP A 134 16.59 9.73 13.54
CA ASP A 134 16.47 8.43 12.83
C ASP A 134 15.27 8.38 11.87
N PHE A 135 14.21 9.14 12.15
CA PHE A 135 12.98 9.20 11.36
C PHE A 135 12.85 10.43 10.46
N ALA A 136 13.90 11.26 10.31
CA ALA A 136 13.85 12.49 9.53
C ALA A 136 13.48 12.24 8.04
N HIS A 137 13.88 11.09 7.49
CA HIS A 137 13.57 10.67 6.13
C HIS A 137 12.06 10.57 5.84
N LEU A 138 11.23 10.31 6.86
CA LEU A 138 9.78 10.23 6.69
C LEU A 138 9.15 11.57 6.27
N VAL A 139 9.81 12.70 6.56
CA VAL A 139 9.36 14.02 6.13
C VAL A 139 9.45 14.15 4.60
N GLU A 140 10.60 13.76 4.03
CA GLU A 140 10.80 13.75 2.58
C GLU A 140 9.87 12.74 1.90
N LEU A 141 9.64 11.61 2.57
CA LEU A 141 8.74 10.58 2.06
C LEU A 141 7.29 11.07 2.01
N ALA A 142 6.79 11.74 3.04
CA ALA A 142 5.44 12.31 3.06
C ALA A 142 5.21 13.31 1.92
N GLN A 143 6.22 14.12 1.59
CA GLN A 143 6.19 15.06 0.47
C GLN A 143 6.21 14.38 -0.91
N THR A 144 6.66 13.13 -0.98
CA THR A 144 6.80 12.39 -2.24
C THR A 144 5.66 11.39 -2.45
N SER A 145 5.27 10.68 -1.40
CA SER A 145 4.23 9.66 -1.41
C SER A 145 3.68 9.46 0.00
N GLY A 146 2.46 9.96 0.23
CA GLY A 146 1.74 9.75 1.49
C GLY A 146 1.55 8.28 1.83
N ARG A 147 1.37 7.43 0.81
CA ARG A 147 1.25 5.98 0.99
C ARG A 147 2.53 5.35 1.53
N LEU A 148 3.68 5.66 0.92
CA LEU A 148 4.95 5.12 1.40
C LEU A 148 5.26 5.64 2.80
N TYR A 149 4.93 6.90 3.09
CA TYR A 149 5.00 7.45 4.45
C TYR A 149 4.18 6.63 5.45
N GLU A 150 2.89 6.40 5.19
CA GLU A 150 2.04 5.61 6.10
C GLU A 150 2.56 4.18 6.27
N LYS A 151 3.08 3.57 5.19
CA LYS A 151 3.67 2.22 5.21
C LYS A 151 4.94 2.15 6.07
N GLU A 152 5.87 3.09 5.88
CA GLU A 152 7.11 3.13 6.66
C GLU A 152 6.84 3.53 8.11
N LEU A 153 5.94 4.49 8.36
CA LEU A 153 5.51 4.84 9.71
C LEU A 153 4.90 3.64 10.43
N ALA A 154 4.03 2.86 9.78
CA ALA A 154 3.47 1.64 10.37
C ALA A 154 4.54 0.56 10.61
N GLY A 155 5.52 0.46 9.71
CA GLY A 155 6.57 -0.56 9.70
C GLY A 155 7.87 -0.23 10.46
N CYS A 156 8.01 0.99 11.01
CA CYS A 156 9.26 1.44 11.61
C CYS A 156 9.65 0.73 12.93
N GLY A 157 8.73 -0.04 13.50
CA GLY A 157 8.97 -0.84 14.72
C GLY A 157 8.96 -0.04 16.03
N ASP A 158 9.03 1.28 15.98
CA ASP A 158 8.93 2.14 17.17
C ASP A 158 7.49 2.59 17.42
N SER A 159 6.84 1.94 18.38
CA SER A 159 5.46 2.25 18.76
C SER A 159 5.29 3.62 19.44
N LEU A 160 6.32 4.11 20.14
CA LEU A 160 6.27 5.41 20.81
C LEU A 160 6.36 6.53 19.78
N PHE A 161 7.30 6.42 18.83
CA PHE A 161 7.39 7.35 17.71
C PHE A 161 6.07 7.42 16.93
N ARG A 162 5.50 6.27 16.57
CA ARG A 162 4.18 6.21 15.90
C ARG A 162 3.06 6.89 16.69
N PHE A 163 3.04 6.67 18.01
CA PHE A 163 2.07 7.31 18.89
C PHE A 163 2.22 8.84 18.83
N LEU A 164 3.45 9.35 18.92
CA LEU A 164 3.72 10.80 18.84
C LEU A 164 3.30 11.37 17.49
N MET A 165 3.64 10.71 16.38
CA MET A 165 3.25 11.17 15.03
C MET A 165 1.74 11.26 14.87
N ARG A 166 0.98 10.38 15.52
CA ARG A 166 -0.48 10.41 15.54
C ARG A 166 -1.03 11.53 16.43
N GLU A 167 -0.53 11.70 17.65
CA GLU A 167 -1.00 12.75 18.56
C GLU A 167 -0.75 14.16 18.03
N LEU A 168 0.28 14.33 17.20
CA LEU A 168 0.65 15.60 16.58
C LEU A 168 -0.04 15.84 15.22
N ASP A 169 -0.90 14.91 14.79
CA ASP A 169 -1.63 15.01 13.53
C ASP A 169 -2.80 16.00 13.66
N PRO A 170 -2.95 16.97 12.73
CA PRO A 170 -4.08 17.88 12.73
C PRO A 170 -5.45 17.19 12.63
N ARG A 171 -5.50 15.98 12.07
CA ARG A 171 -6.71 15.14 11.98
C ARG A 171 -7.15 14.60 13.34
N GLU A 172 -6.26 14.62 14.33
CA GLU A 172 -6.51 14.16 15.70
C GLU A 172 -6.70 15.36 16.64
N ASP A 173 -7.18 16.51 16.15
CA ASP A 173 -7.39 17.75 16.90
C ASP A 173 -6.09 18.34 17.51
N CYS A 174 -4.99 18.30 16.76
CA CYS A 174 -3.74 18.98 17.08
C CYS A 174 -3.42 20.03 16.02
N SER A 175 -4.06 21.19 16.14
CA SER A 175 -4.08 22.24 15.12
C SER A 175 -2.95 23.26 15.24
N ASN A 176 -2.31 23.36 16.41
CA ASN A 176 -1.31 24.39 16.70
C ASN A 176 -0.23 23.91 17.70
N SER A 177 0.80 24.73 17.89
CA SER A 177 1.95 24.40 18.74
C SER A 177 1.59 24.30 20.23
N GLU A 178 0.62 25.08 20.71
CA GLU A 178 0.21 25.05 22.12
C GLU A 178 -0.49 23.72 22.44
N GLU A 179 -1.39 23.27 21.55
CA GLU A 179 -2.03 21.95 21.64
C GLU A 179 -1.00 20.82 21.55
N ALA A 180 -0.04 20.90 20.62
CA ALA A 180 1.04 19.94 20.49
C ALA A 180 1.83 19.79 21.80
N VAL A 181 2.26 20.91 22.39
CA VAL A 181 2.98 20.91 23.68
C VAL A 181 2.11 20.34 24.80
N SER A 182 0.84 20.75 24.89
CA SER A 182 -0.08 20.24 25.90
C SER A 182 -0.27 18.71 25.83
N ARG A 183 -0.37 18.15 24.62
CA ARG A 183 -0.45 16.70 24.40
C ARG A 183 0.83 15.99 24.80
N LEU A 184 1.99 16.56 24.46
CA LEU A 184 3.29 16.03 24.88
C LEU A 184 3.43 16.03 26.40
N ASP A 185 3.05 17.12 27.08
CA ASP A 185 3.11 17.20 28.55
C ASP A 185 2.23 16.13 29.21
N ARG A 186 1.04 15.88 28.65
CA ARG A 186 0.15 14.81 29.12
C ARG A 186 0.79 13.43 28.92
N ALA A 187 1.36 13.16 27.73
CA ALA A 187 2.04 11.91 27.44
C ALA A 187 3.24 11.69 28.38
N ILE A 188 4.06 12.73 28.62
CA ILE A 188 5.19 12.70 29.55
C ILE A 188 4.72 12.36 30.96
N MET A 189 3.68 13.04 31.44
CA MET A 189 3.12 12.79 32.77
C MET A 189 2.65 11.34 32.91
N ASP A 190 1.94 10.81 31.93
CA ASP A 190 1.42 9.44 31.98
C ASP A 190 2.55 8.39 31.88
N ILE A 191 3.57 8.63 31.05
CA ILE A 191 4.78 7.79 30.99
C ILE A 191 5.51 7.80 32.33
N MET A 192 5.66 8.96 32.98
CA MET A 192 6.33 9.07 34.27
C MET A 192 5.56 8.35 35.38
N LYS A 193 4.22 8.45 35.41
CA LYS A 193 3.39 7.68 36.36
C LYS A 193 3.60 6.18 36.21
N VAL A 194 3.62 5.68 34.97
CA VAL A 194 3.87 4.26 34.69
C VAL A 194 5.27 3.87 35.12
N LYS A 195 6.29 4.69 34.81
CA LYS A 195 7.67 4.46 35.24
C LYS A 195 7.76 4.30 36.77
N PHE A 196 7.18 5.23 37.53
CA PHE A 196 7.19 5.16 39.00
C PHE A 196 6.50 3.88 39.52
N ALA A 197 5.34 3.52 38.96
CA ALA A 197 4.66 2.28 39.35
C ALA A 197 5.49 1.02 39.05
N VAL A 198 6.24 1.00 37.95
CA VAL A 198 7.16 -0.11 37.60
C VAL A 198 8.35 -0.15 38.55
N GLU A 199 8.93 1.00 38.91
CA GLU A 199 10.03 1.09 39.89
C GLU A 199 9.61 0.59 41.29
N ASP A 200 8.35 0.82 41.66
CA ASP A 200 7.76 0.34 42.92
C ASP A 200 7.31 -1.13 42.88
N THR A 201 7.36 -1.78 41.70
CA THR A 201 6.94 -3.18 41.57
C THR A 201 8.03 -4.10 42.14
N PRO A 202 7.74 -4.92 43.17
CA PRO A 202 8.73 -5.80 43.77
C PRO A 202 9.22 -6.83 42.74
N THR A 203 10.55 -6.95 42.61
CA THR A 203 11.15 -7.94 41.71
C THR A 203 10.79 -9.33 42.20
N PRO A 204 10.13 -10.19 41.38
CA PRO A 204 9.86 -11.56 41.80
C PRO A 204 11.19 -12.26 42.10
N GLN A 205 11.31 -12.81 43.32
CA GLN A 205 12.47 -13.64 43.66
C GLN A 205 12.42 -14.93 42.81
N PRO A 206 13.58 -15.37 42.26
CA PRO A 206 13.65 -16.57 41.44
C PRO A 206 13.27 -17.85 42.19
#